data_AF-A0A1Q2CRA1-F1
#
_entry.id   AF-A0A1Q2CRA1-F1
#
_cell.length_a   1.000
_cell.length_b   1.000
_cell.length_c   1.000
_cell.angle_alpha   90.00
_cell.angle_beta   90.00
_cell.angle_gamma   90.00
#
_symmetry.space_group_name_H-M   'P 1'
#
loop_
_entity.id
_entity.type
_entity.pdbx_description
1 polymer ?
#
loop_
_entity_poly.entity_id
_entity_poly.type
_entity_poly.pdbx_seq_one_letter_code
_entity_poly.pdbx_strand_id
1 'polypeptide(L)'
;MLRALMATLLLVVGFLVTPTTASAEGDYLDVRITSVSTPVLNLSDPQQVVELRGTITNTSTVAIEGAVVHFWRLPTPIRSEGRLDELEQNLPIGSRITDEASLYQFPKDVPFGPGERAEFSVKVTIAQLTQGRDPCGRTAPPT
;
A
#
# COMPACT_ATOMS: atom_id res chain seq x y z
N MET A 1 -23.65 3.52 -51.76
CA MET A 1 -22.36 4.25 -51.59
C MET A 1 -22.18 4.83 -50.18
N LEU A 2 -23.24 5.24 -49.46
CA LEU A 2 -23.14 5.72 -48.07
C LEU A 2 -22.66 4.68 -47.05
N ARG A 3 -22.93 3.38 -47.28
CA ARG A 3 -22.49 2.28 -46.41
C ARG A 3 -21.00 1.96 -46.50
N ALA A 4 -20.37 2.24 -47.64
CA ALA A 4 -18.93 2.02 -47.81
C ALA A 4 -18.10 3.13 -47.15
N LEU A 5 -18.69 4.32 -46.93
CA LEU A 5 -18.01 5.45 -46.29
C LEU A 5 -17.96 5.31 -44.75
N MET A 6 -18.96 4.67 -44.14
CA MET A 6 -18.98 4.44 -42.68
C MET A 6 -18.02 3.35 -42.22
N ALA A 7 -17.71 2.36 -43.07
CA ALA A 7 -16.75 1.31 -42.74
C ALA A 7 -15.31 1.83 -42.70
N THR A 8 -14.97 2.83 -43.51
CA THR A 8 -13.63 3.44 -43.54
C THR A 8 -13.41 4.41 -42.38
N LEU A 9 -14.46 5.05 -41.84
CA LEU A 9 -14.34 5.98 -40.72
C LEU A 9 -14.05 5.26 -39.38
N LEU A 10 -14.55 4.04 -39.20
CA LEU A 10 -14.31 3.25 -37.98
C LEU A 10 -12.89 2.66 -37.92
N LEU A 11 -12.20 2.51 -39.05
CA LEU A 11 -10.89 1.86 -39.09
C LEU A 11 -9.74 2.81 -38.70
N VAL A 12 -9.98 4.12 -38.66
CA VAL A 12 -8.95 5.13 -38.35
C VAL A 12 -8.90 5.48 -36.85
N VAL A 13 -9.95 5.21 -36.07
CA VAL A 13 -9.99 5.56 -34.64
C VAL A 13 -9.29 4.52 -33.74
N GLY A 14 -8.99 3.33 -34.25
CA GLY A 14 -8.42 2.23 -33.46
C GLY A 14 -6.91 2.24 -33.26
N PHE A 15 -6.16 3.15 -33.88
CA PHE A 15 -4.68 3.04 -33.97
C PHE A 15 -3.87 4.06 -33.15
N LEU A 16 -4.50 4.97 -32.42
CA LEU A 16 -3.78 6.03 -31.69
C LEU A 16 -3.79 5.90 -30.17
N VAL A 17 -4.38 4.84 -29.62
CA VAL A 17 -4.23 4.53 -28.19
C VAL A 17 -3.07 3.54 -28.05
N THR A 18 -1.85 4.05 -28.08
CA THR A 18 -0.70 3.27 -27.60
C THR A 18 -1.02 2.90 -26.15
N PRO A 19 -0.98 1.61 -25.75
CA PRO A 19 -1.08 1.28 -24.34
C PRO A 19 0.05 2.01 -23.62
N THR A 20 -0.29 2.89 -22.68
CA THR A 20 0.69 3.48 -21.79
C THR A 20 1.38 2.32 -21.10
N THR A 21 2.66 2.11 -21.40
CA THR A 21 3.49 1.19 -20.63
C THR A 21 3.42 1.67 -19.19
N ALA A 22 2.82 0.87 -18.31
CA ALA A 22 2.86 1.09 -16.87
C ALA A 22 4.34 0.96 -16.44
N SER A 23 5.06 2.07 -16.51
CA SER A 23 6.43 2.19 -16.04
C SER A 23 6.36 2.35 -14.54
N ALA A 24 6.36 1.25 -13.80
CA ALA A 24 6.37 1.23 -12.34
C ALA A 24 7.76 1.58 -11.75
N GLU A 25 8.49 2.48 -12.41
CA GLU A 25 9.86 2.89 -12.05
C GLU A 25 9.95 4.41 -11.87
N GLY A 26 8.85 5.03 -11.40
CA GLY A 26 8.84 6.40 -10.92
C GLY A 26 8.30 6.42 -9.50
N ASP A 27 8.99 7.12 -8.59
CA ASP A 27 8.45 7.47 -7.28
C ASP A 27 7.25 8.40 -7.48
N TYR A 28 6.08 7.81 -7.76
CA TYR A 28 4.84 8.52 -8.03
C TYR A 28 4.22 9.09 -6.75
N LEU A 29 4.53 8.48 -5.61
CA LEU A 29 4.08 8.89 -4.30
C LEU A 29 5.29 9.07 -3.39
N ASP A 30 5.44 10.26 -2.84
CA ASP A 30 6.32 10.52 -1.70
C ASP A 30 5.53 10.28 -0.41
N VAL A 31 6.05 9.40 0.46
CA VAL A 31 5.40 9.00 1.71
C VAL A 31 6.30 9.36 2.88
N ARG A 32 5.78 10.22 3.77
CA ARG A 32 6.49 10.64 4.98
C ARG A 32 5.71 10.22 6.21
N ILE A 33 6.32 9.36 7.03
CA ILE A 33 5.79 8.99 8.35
C ILE A 33 6.06 10.15 9.31
N THR A 34 5.00 10.67 9.93
CA THR A 34 5.08 11.81 10.86
C THR A 34 5.01 11.38 12.32
N SER A 35 4.39 10.23 12.62
CA SER A 35 4.28 9.72 13.99
C SER A 35 4.08 8.21 14.05
N VAL A 36 4.58 7.63 15.14
CA VAL A 36 4.32 6.26 15.59
C VAL A 36 3.86 6.35 17.05
N SER A 37 2.65 5.88 17.36
CA SER A 37 2.06 6.07 18.70
C SER A 37 2.83 5.41 19.82
N THR A 38 3.49 4.28 19.54
CA THR A 38 4.21 3.48 20.53
C THR A 38 5.58 3.09 19.98
N PRO A 39 6.67 3.74 20.42
CA PRO A 39 8.02 3.33 20.00
C PRO A 39 8.43 1.98 20.64
N VAL A 40 7.75 1.57 21.72
CA VAL A 40 7.99 0.29 22.40
C VAL A 40 6.76 -0.59 22.28
N LEU A 41 6.95 -1.77 21.68
CA LEU A 41 5.92 -2.79 21.53
C LEU A 41 5.89 -3.68 22.79
N ASN A 42 4.76 -3.71 23.48
CA ASN A 42 4.47 -4.64 24.55
C ASN A 42 3.81 -5.90 23.96
N LEU A 43 4.66 -6.88 23.67
CA LEU A 43 4.24 -8.12 23.02
C LEU A 43 3.29 -8.96 23.89
N SER A 44 3.32 -8.76 25.21
CA SER A 44 2.42 -9.42 26.16
C SER A 44 1.02 -8.81 26.21
N ASP A 45 0.81 -7.64 25.60
CA ASP A 45 -0.49 -6.99 25.48
C ASP A 45 -1.02 -7.09 24.04
N PRO A 46 -1.81 -8.13 23.71
CA PRO A 46 -2.33 -8.33 22.36
C PRO A 46 -3.26 -7.20 21.89
N GLN A 47 -3.80 -6.39 22.81
CA GLN A 47 -4.72 -5.29 22.52
C GLN A 47 -4.02 -3.94 22.37
N GLN A 48 -2.71 -3.85 22.66
CA GLN A 48 -1.96 -2.63 22.43
C GLN A 48 -2.08 -2.21 20.96
N VAL A 49 -2.52 -0.97 20.74
CA VAL A 49 -2.69 -0.39 19.40
C VAL A 49 -1.43 0.37 19.00
N VAL A 50 -0.89 0.01 17.85
CA VAL A 50 0.12 0.78 17.11
C VAL A 50 -0.61 1.61 16.06
N GLU A 51 -0.45 2.93 16.12
CA GLU A 51 -0.96 3.86 15.12
C GLU A 51 0.22 4.48 14.37
N LEU A 52 0.17 4.42 13.04
CA LEU A 52 1.07 5.15 12.16
C LEU A 52 0.31 6.29 11.51
N ARG A 53 0.91 7.48 11.53
CA ARG A 53 0.40 8.67 10.84
C ARG A 53 1.46 9.18 9.88
N GLY A 54 1.02 9.75 8.78
CA GLY A 54 1.93 10.33 7.81
C GLY A 54 1.23 11.17 6.76
N THR A 55 2.04 11.66 5.83
CA THR A 55 1.60 12.43 4.67
C THR A 55 2.02 11.71 3.40
N ILE A 56 1.13 11.66 2.42
CA ILE A 56 1.38 11.14 1.08
C ILE A 56 1.28 12.34 0.13
N THR A 57 2.27 12.49 -0.76
CA THR A 57 2.29 13.52 -1.80
C THR A 57 2.35 12.84 -3.16
N ASN A 58 1.48 13.22 -4.10
CA ASN A 58 1.66 12.80 -5.49
C ASN A 58 2.76 13.64 -6.13
N THR A 59 3.92 13.02 -6.37
CA THR A 59 5.09 13.62 -7.00
C THR A 59 5.13 13.38 -8.51
N SER A 60 4.18 12.62 -9.04
CA SER A 60 4.07 12.34 -10.46
C SER A 60 3.45 13.51 -11.23
N THR A 61 3.51 13.42 -12.56
CA THR A 61 2.84 14.35 -13.47
C THR A 61 1.41 13.90 -13.84
N VAL A 62 0.91 12.81 -13.25
CA VAL A 62 -0.40 12.21 -13.56
C VAL A 62 -1.25 12.05 -12.30
N ALA A 63 -2.56 11.95 -12.47
CA ALA A 63 -3.42 11.60 -11.34
C ALA A 63 -3.27 10.12 -10.97
N ILE A 64 -3.37 9.83 -9.67
CA ILE A 64 -3.26 8.47 -9.12
C ILE A 64 -4.62 8.06 -8.57
N GLU A 65 -5.07 6.88 -8.95
CA GLU A 65 -6.35 6.31 -8.51
C GLU A 65 -6.11 5.00 -7.77
N GLY A 66 -6.97 4.71 -6.77
CA GLY A 66 -6.95 3.42 -6.08
C GLY A 66 -5.72 3.15 -5.21
N ALA A 67 -4.96 4.18 -4.84
CA ALA A 67 -3.88 4.04 -3.88
C ALA A 67 -4.42 3.56 -2.52
N VAL A 68 -3.65 2.66 -1.86
CA VAL A 68 -4.01 2.15 -0.54
C VAL A 68 -2.74 1.98 0.30
N VAL A 69 -2.78 2.47 1.52
CA VAL A 69 -1.76 2.22 2.55
C VAL A 69 -2.20 1.02 3.38
N HIS A 70 -1.30 0.06 3.59
CA HIS A 70 -1.54 -1.11 4.42
C HIS A 70 -0.35 -1.40 5.32
N PHE A 71 -0.61 -2.00 6.47
CA PHE A 71 0.44 -2.69 7.20
C PHE A 71 0.85 -3.97 6.47
N TRP A 72 2.16 -4.14 6.37
CA TRP A 72 2.78 -5.41 6.03
C TRP A 72 3.42 -5.98 7.28
N ARG A 73 3.24 -7.27 7.48
CA ARG A 73 3.92 -8.01 8.54
C ARG A 73 4.86 -9.03 7.93
N LEU A 74 5.96 -9.32 8.62
CA LEU A 74 6.82 -10.43 8.29
C LEU A 74 6.75 -11.44 9.44
N PRO A 75 6.41 -12.72 9.18
CA PRO A 75 6.30 -13.72 10.24
C PRO A 75 7.66 -14.09 10.85
N THR A 76 8.77 -13.73 10.19
CA THR A 76 10.13 -13.98 10.65
C THR A 76 10.84 -12.65 10.96
N PRO A 77 11.61 -12.55 12.05
CA PRO A 77 12.39 -11.35 12.33
C PRO A 77 13.47 -11.11 11.26
N ILE A 78 13.64 -9.85 10.86
CA ILE A 78 14.77 -9.41 10.03
C ILE A 78 15.99 -9.31 10.94
N ARG A 79 17.04 -10.09 10.65
CA ARG A 79 18.25 -10.20 11.50
C ARG A 79 19.55 -9.80 10.79
N SER A 80 19.47 -9.39 9.53
CA SER A 80 20.63 -8.96 8.74
C SER A 80 20.21 -7.92 7.71
N GLU A 81 21.16 -7.06 7.32
CA GLU A 81 20.98 -6.06 6.27
C GLU A 81 20.68 -6.73 4.92
N GLY A 82 21.43 -7.77 4.54
CA GLY A 82 21.15 -8.50 3.29
C GLY A 82 19.73 -9.10 3.24
N ARG A 83 19.13 -9.45 4.39
CA ARG A 83 17.74 -9.89 4.42
C ARG A 83 16.76 -8.73 4.25
N LEU A 84 17.10 -7.53 4.74
CA LEU A 84 16.32 -6.32 4.50
C LEU A 84 16.34 -5.98 3.00
N ASP A 85 17.53 -5.95 2.39
CA ASP A 85 17.71 -5.65 0.96
C ASP A 85 16.91 -6.61 0.07
N GLU A 86 16.95 -7.91 0.39
CA GLU A 86 16.15 -8.94 -0.30
C GLU A 86 14.64 -8.66 -0.24
N LEU A 87 14.14 -8.19 0.91
CA LEU A 87 12.72 -7.93 1.15
C LEU A 87 12.25 -6.64 0.47
N GLU A 88 13.12 -5.63 0.36
CA GLU A 88 12.84 -4.42 -0.41
C GLU A 88 12.66 -4.72 -1.90
N GLN A 89 13.48 -5.63 -2.44
CA GLN A 89 13.39 -6.07 -3.83
C GLN A 89 12.26 -7.08 -4.06
N ASN A 90 11.97 -7.93 -3.06
CA ASN A 90 10.97 -9.00 -3.14
C ASN A 90 9.98 -8.87 -1.99
N LEU A 91 9.13 -7.87 -2.10
CA LEU A 91 8.06 -7.63 -1.16
C LEU A 91 7.21 -8.93 -0.96
N PRO A 92 7.13 -9.51 0.27
CA PRO A 92 6.29 -10.67 0.58
C PRO A 92 4.79 -10.45 0.31
N ILE A 93 4.35 -10.77 -0.91
CA ILE A 93 2.95 -10.77 -1.34
C ILE A 93 2.13 -11.70 -0.43
N GLY A 94 0.99 -11.21 0.08
CA GLY A 94 0.08 -11.99 0.93
C GLY A 94 0.25 -11.79 2.45
N SER A 95 1.24 -11.00 2.88
CA SER A 95 1.42 -10.65 4.30
C SER A 95 0.83 -9.29 4.67
N ARG A 96 -0.15 -8.83 3.88
CA ARG A 96 -0.92 -7.61 4.11
C ARG A 96 -1.94 -7.82 5.21
N ILE A 97 -2.08 -6.85 6.09
CA ILE A 97 -3.21 -6.76 7.00
C ILE A 97 -4.29 -5.93 6.29
N THR A 98 -5.48 -6.52 6.16
CA THR A 98 -6.58 -5.96 5.34
C THR A 98 -7.80 -5.58 6.17
N ASP A 99 -7.68 -5.62 7.50
CA ASP A 99 -8.72 -5.12 8.39
C ASP A 99 -8.93 -3.62 8.14
N GLU A 100 -10.18 -3.16 8.22
CA GLU A 100 -10.57 -1.79 7.81
C GLU A 100 -9.80 -0.70 8.57
N ALA A 101 -9.57 -0.88 9.87
CA ALA A 101 -8.78 0.06 10.67
C ALA A 101 -7.27 0.05 10.35
N SER A 102 -6.79 -0.98 9.66
CA SER A 102 -5.38 -1.21 9.33
C SER A 102 -5.00 -0.79 7.91
N LEU A 103 -5.93 -0.16 7.19
CA LEU A 103 -5.69 0.40 5.87
C LEU A 103 -6.23 1.81 5.74
N TYR A 104 -5.60 2.58 4.87
CA TYR A 104 -6.12 3.86 4.40
C TYR A 104 -6.26 3.78 2.89
N GLN A 105 -7.50 3.88 2.40
CA GLN A 105 -7.81 3.85 0.98
C GLN A 105 -8.19 5.23 0.50
N PHE A 106 -7.55 5.69 -0.58
CA PHE A 106 -7.98 6.90 -1.27
C PHE A 106 -9.39 6.69 -1.86
N PRO A 107 -10.26 7.71 -1.83
CA PRO A 107 -11.58 7.61 -2.44
C PRO A 107 -11.47 7.22 -3.91
N LYS A 108 -12.17 6.16 -4.33
CA LYS A 108 -12.06 5.60 -5.69
C LYS A 108 -12.50 6.58 -6.78
N ASP A 109 -13.40 7.49 -6.45
CA ASP A 109 -14.00 8.43 -7.41
C ASP A 109 -13.34 9.81 -7.39
N VAL A 110 -12.31 9.99 -6.55
CA VAL A 110 -11.56 11.25 -6.45
C VAL A 110 -10.11 10.99 -6.84
N PRO A 111 -9.69 11.36 -8.05
CA PRO A 111 -8.30 11.19 -8.47
C PRO A 111 -7.38 12.04 -7.59
N PHE A 112 -6.30 11.43 -7.08
CA PHE A 112 -5.28 12.11 -6.31
C PHE A 112 -4.31 12.81 -7.27
N GLY A 113 -4.48 14.12 -7.43
CA GLY A 113 -3.86 14.89 -8.51
C GLY A 113 -2.36 15.19 -8.31
N PRO A 114 -1.64 15.59 -9.37
CA PRO A 114 -0.24 16.01 -9.27
C PRO A 114 -0.01 17.11 -8.22
N GLY A 115 0.94 16.89 -7.31
CA GLY A 115 1.27 17.81 -6.22
C GLY A 115 0.30 17.80 -5.03
N GLU A 116 -0.79 17.04 -5.11
CA GLU A 116 -1.76 16.91 -4.02
C GLU A 116 -1.13 16.20 -2.81
N ARG A 117 -1.60 16.55 -1.61
CA ARG A 117 -1.14 16.01 -0.34
C ARG A 117 -2.31 15.53 0.49
N ALA A 118 -2.19 14.33 1.03
CA ALA A 118 -3.17 13.73 1.94
C ALA A 118 -2.49 13.25 3.22
N GLU A 119 -3.18 13.38 4.34
CA GLU A 119 -2.79 12.72 5.58
C GLU A 119 -3.42 11.33 5.65
N PHE A 120 -2.66 10.38 6.17
CA PHE A 120 -3.18 9.05 6.49
C PHE A 120 -2.98 8.73 7.97
N SER A 121 -3.88 7.91 8.49
CA SER A 121 -3.70 7.22 9.77
C SER A 121 -4.13 5.77 9.59
N VAL A 122 -3.28 4.84 10.03
CA VAL A 122 -3.57 3.41 10.03
C VAL A 122 -3.25 2.83 11.40
N LYS A 123 -4.09 1.89 11.86
CA LYS A 123 -3.99 1.28 13.19
C LYS A 123 -3.92 -0.23 13.10
N VAL A 124 -3.12 -0.83 13.97
CA VAL A 124 -3.00 -2.29 14.08
C VAL A 124 -2.77 -2.67 15.54
N THR A 125 -3.32 -3.79 15.98
CA THR A 125 -3.03 -4.35 17.29
C THR A 125 -1.78 -5.24 17.26
N ILE A 126 -1.14 -5.45 18.41
CA ILE A 126 -0.07 -6.44 18.53
C ILE A 126 -0.54 -7.83 18.08
N ALA A 127 -1.75 -8.26 18.44
CA ALA A 127 -2.30 -9.54 17.98
C ALA A 127 -2.36 -9.66 16.44
N GLN A 128 -2.74 -8.57 15.75
CA GLN A 128 -2.78 -8.54 14.28
C GLN A 128 -1.37 -8.55 13.66
N LEU A 129 -0.44 -7.79 14.23
CA LEU A 129 0.97 -7.77 13.79
C LEU A 129 1.61 -9.16 13.93
N THR A 130 1.33 -9.86 15.02
CA THR A 130 2.00 -11.11 15.37
C THR A 130 1.22 -12.38 15.03
N GLN A 131 0.00 -12.27 14.48
CA GLN A 131 -0.92 -13.41 14.31
C GLN A 131 -1.28 -14.09 15.64
N GLY A 132 -1.20 -13.38 16.77
CA GLY A 132 -1.38 -13.96 18.10
C GLY A 132 -0.24 -14.91 18.53
N ARG A 133 0.91 -14.86 17.86
CA ARG A 133 2.13 -15.59 18.24
C ARG A 133 3.09 -14.62 18.93
N ASP A 134 3.69 -14.99 20.04
CA ASP A 134 4.81 -14.19 20.53
C ASP A 134 5.98 -14.29 19.54
N PRO A 135 6.77 -13.22 19.33
CA PRO A 135 7.93 -13.26 18.42
C PRO A 135 9.03 -14.23 18.87
N CYS A 136 8.90 -14.80 20.07
CA CYS A 136 9.70 -15.91 20.57
C CYS A 136 9.13 -17.30 20.21
N GLY A 137 8.06 -17.38 19.41
CA GLY A 137 7.45 -18.64 18.97
C GLY A 137 6.55 -19.32 20.01
N ARG A 138 6.18 -18.64 21.10
CA ARG A 138 5.20 -19.14 22.07
C ARG A 138 3.79 -18.75 21.63
N THR A 139 2.87 -19.72 21.64
CA THR A 139 1.44 -19.45 21.49
C THR A 139 0.92 -18.82 22.77
N ALA A 140 0.17 -17.72 22.66
CA ALA A 140 -0.55 -17.16 23.81
C ALA A 140 -1.46 -18.25 24.44
N PRO A 141 -1.55 -18.32 25.78
CA PRO A 141 -2.42 -19.29 26.43
C PRO A 141 -3.90 -19.01 26.08
N PRO A 142 -4.74 -20.05 25.94
CA PRO A 142 -6.17 -19.87 25.74
C PRO A 142 -6.78 -19.19 26.97
N THR A 143 -7.58 -18.15 26.74
CA THR A 143 -8.49 -17.55 27.74
C THR A 143 -9.62 -18.49 28.12
#